data_AF-A0A642PKX2-F1
#
_entry.id   AF-A0A642PKX2-F1
#
_cell.length_a   1.000
_cell.length_b   1.000
_cell.length_c   1.000
_cell.angle_alpha   90.00
_cell.angle_beta   90.00
_cell.angle_gamma   90.00
#
_symmetry.space_group_name_H-M   'P 1'
#
loop_
_entity.id
_entity.type
_entity.pdbx_description
1 polymer ?
#
loop_
_entity_poly.entity_id
_entity_poly.type
_entity_poly.pdbx_seq_one_letter_code
_entity_poly.pdbx_strand_id
1 'polypeptide(L)'
;TIKAELNKLDDAEKSNRKAWNIACHGEGNEDLWKIRCLPGMLRLFERKEQPDSIDHYLKLGNKLLQRVPSNSIAAIGFIQSRAATETNRKNYARALKDFHWLRNRKTGTEPKTLFTQMARCYDALGNPKLAYTYMDSARMWTDTLAQHNLTQQMAEFNVKYHTQEKELEIAHLQQEQLEHQAFLLKASIAVALLSGLALITLLTLRHKKRIAEKKIELLKQENELNSARRYIEGLEEECKYFAKELHDGIANDLLGLQMKIETSASKGNEQELASLVSKLRNNVRNISHELMPPEFEHLSLDQILDRYAAKLTENTGIEVSYHPTENNASRHLPNETAYELYRIVQELTMNIVK
;
A
#
# COMPACT_ATOMS: atom_id res chain seq x y z
N THR A 1 9.01 -5.32 77.01
CA THR A 1 8.76 -5.66 78.42
C THR A 1 9.52 -6.94 78.76
N ILE A 2 10.03 -7.07 79.98
CA ILE A 2 10.78 -8.24 80.47
C ILE A 2 10.04 -9.56 80.18
N LYS A 3 8.70 -9.54 80.29
CA LYS A 3 7.82 -10.67 79.96
C LYS A 3 7.86 -11.10 78.49
N ALA A 4 8.03 -10.18 77.55
CA ALA A 4 8.13 -10.49 76.12
C ALA A 4 9.50 -11.06 75.74
N GLU A 5 10.56 -10.72 76.48
CA GLU A 5 11.88 -11.33 76.31
C GLU A 5 11.94 -12.72 76.95
N LEU A 6 11.33 -12.91 78.12
CA LEU A 6 11.19 -14.22 78.77
C LEU A 6 10.42 -15.22 77.89
N ASN A 7 9.28 -14.81 77.32
CA ASN A 7 8.52 -15.67 76.41
C ASN A 7 9.35 -16.08 75.17
N LYS A 8 10.18 -15.18 74.63
CA LYS A 8 11.07 -15.49 73.50
C LYS A 8 12.20 -16.46 73.88
N LEU A 9 12.65 -16.45 75.13
CA LEU A 9 13.67 -17.39 75.61
C LEU A 9 13.12 -18.80 75.79
N ASP A 10 11.88 -18.93 76.27
CA ASP A 10 11.24 -20.24 76.46
C ASP A 10 10.88 -20.89 75.12
N ASP A 11 10.41 -20.12 74.14
CA ASP A 11 10.19 -20.60 72.77
C ASP A 11 11.50 -21.01 72.08
N ALA A 12 12.58 -20.27 72.32
CA ALA A 12 13.92 -20.61 71.83
C ALA A 12 14.43 -21.90 72.47
N GLU A 13 14.20 -22.12 73.77
CA GLU A 13 14.54 -23.36 74.45
C GLU A 13 13.78 -24.55 73.88
N LYS A 14 12.47 -24.42 73.69
CA LYS A 14 11.63 -25.50 73.14
C LYS A 14 12.08 -25.89 71.72
N SER A 15 12.37 -24.89 70.89
CA SER A 15 12.89 -25.07 69.54
C SER A 15 14.27 -25.76 69.53
N ASN A 16 15.19 -25.31 70.39
CA ASN A 16 16.52 -25.90 70.53
C ASN A 16 16.44 -27.36 71.03
N ARG A 17 15.61 -27.66 72.02
CA ARG A 17 15.39 -29.04 72.51
C ARG A 17 14.82 -29.96 71.44
N LYS A 18 13.86 -29.47 70.64
CA LYS A 18 13.31 -30.22 69.51
C LYS A 18 14.38 -30.52 68.46
N ALA A 19 15.18 -29.52 68.09
CA ALA A 19 16.29 -29.69 67.15
C ALA A 19 17.33 -30.69 67.67
N TRP A 20 17.67 -30.63 68.96
CA TRP A 20 18.56 -31.60 69.60
C TRP A 20 18.00 -33.02 69.56
N ASN A 21 16.71 -33.19 69.86
CA ASN A 21 16.09 -34.51 69.85
C ASN A 21 16.09 -35.14 68.44
N ILE A 22 15.83 -34.33 67.41
CA ILE A 22 15.94 -34.76 66.01
C ILE A 22 17.39 -35.13 65.68
N ALA A 23 18.37 -34.35 66.14
CA ALA A 23 19.78 -34.63 65.91
C ALA A 23 20.25 -35.97 66.53
N CYS A 24 19.71 -36.36 67.68
CA CYS A 24 20.02 -37.65 68.33
C CYS A 24 19.40 -38.87 67.64
N HIS A 25 18.40 -38.70 66.77
CA HIS A 25 17.75 -39.81 66.07
C HIS A 25 18.09 -39.83 64.56
N GLY A 26 19.10 -39.08 64.13
CA GLY A 26 19.53 -39.02 62.74
C GLY A 26 20.43 -40.21 62.37
N GLU A 27 19.94 -41.14 61.56
CA GLU A 27 20.72 -42.29 61.09
C GLU A 27 21.93 -41.83 60.24
N GLY A 28 23.13 -42.30 60.60
CA GLY A 28 24.37 -42.12 59.84
C GLY A 28 25.06 -40.74 59.93
N ASN A 29 24.41 -39.70 60.45
CA ASN A 29 24.98 -38.34 60.54
C ASN A 29 24.78 -37.66 61.92
N GLU A 30 24.52 -38.47 62.95
CA GLU A 30 24.16 -38.02 64.30
C GLU A 30 25.15 -36.98 64.88
N ASP A 31 26.47 -37.22 64.76
CA ASP A 31 27.50 -36.31 65.29
C ASP A 31 27.52 -34.94 64.58
N LEU A 32 27.29 -34.92 63.26
CA LEU A 32 27.21 -33.68 62.46
C LEU A 32 25.96 -32.86 62.79
N TRP A 33 24.85 -33.54 63.10
CA TRP A 33 23.59 -32.87 63.44
C TRP A 33 23.63 -32.34 64.87
N LYS A 34 24.20 -33.11 65.80
CA LYS A 34 24.41 -32.68 67.19
C LYS A 34 25.27 -31.42 67.25
N ILE A 35 26.41 -31.40 66.54
CA ILE A 35 27.31 -30.23 66.55
C ILE A 35 26.65 -28.98 65.94
N ARG A 36 25.75 -29.14 64.96
CA ARG A 36 24.97 -28.04 64.36
C ARG A 36 24.01 -27.38 65.36
N CYS A 37 23.51 -28.11 66.35
CA CYS A 37 22.60 -27.59 67.37
C CYS A 37 23.32 -26.83 68.50
N LEU A 38 24.60 -27.11 68.75
CA LEU A 38 25.35 -26.54 69.86
C LEU A 38 25.45 -25.00 69.87
N PRO A 39 25.68 -24.30 68.74
CA PRO A 39 25.60 -22.83 68.69
C PRO A 39 24.34 -22.22 69.31
N GLY A 40 23.18 -22.85 69.06
CA GLY A 40 21.90 -22.39 69.61
C GLY A 40 21.81 -22.61 71.11
N MET A 41 22.29 -23.76 71.58
CA MET A 41 22.36 -24.09 73.01
C MET A 41 23.28 -23.14 73.77
N LEU A 42 24.49 -22.88 73.26
CA LEU A 42 25.45 -21.98 73.90
C LEU A 42 24.86 -20.58 74.08
N ARG A 43 24.27 -19.99 73.02
CA ARG A 43 23.63 -18.66 73.10
C ARG A 43 22.43 -18.63 74.06
N LEU A 44 21.66 -19.72 74.14
CA LEU A 44 20.52 -19.82 75.05
C LEU A 44 21.02 -19.83 76.51
N PHE A 45 21.99 -20.68 76.84
CA PHE A 45 22.50 -20.82 78.20
C PHE A 45 23.36 -19.63 78.64
N GLU A 46 24.01 -18.91 77.71
CA GLU A 46 24.60 -17.60 77.98
C GLU A 46 23.57 -16.58 78.45
N ARG A 47 22.44 -16.47 77.74
CA ARG A 47 21.36 -15.54 78.11
C ARG A 47 20.65 -15.92 79.41
N LYS A 48 20.62 -17.21 79.75
CA LYS A 48 20.09 -17.71 81.03
C LYS A 48 21.13 -17.68 82.15
N GLU A 49 22.34 -17.19 81.89
CA GLU A 49 23.46 -17.10 82.85
C GLU A 49 23.76 -18.45 83.54
N GLN A 50 23.73 -19.54 82.79
CA GLN A 50 23.97 -20.92 83.29
C GLN A 50 25.36 -21.44 82.88
N PRO A 51 26.44 -21.16 83.64
CA PRO A 51 27.81 -21.50 83.26
C PRO A 51 28.06 -23.01 83.17
N ASP A 52 27.47 -23.81 84.06
CA ASP A 52 27.66 -25.27 84.09
C ASP A 52 27.12 -25.94 82.80
N SER A 53 25.97 -25.46 82.32
CA SER A 53 25.37 -25.90 81.05
C SER A 53 26.28 -25.53 79.87
N ILE A 54 26.81 -24.31 79.85
CA ILE A 54 27.76 -23.87 78.81
C ILE A 54 28.99 -24.78 78.81
N ASP A 55 29.58 -25.06 79.96
CA ASP A 55 30.75 -25.95 80.07
C ASP A 55 30.46 -27.38 79.60
N HIS A 56 29.27 -27.91 79.91
CA HIS A 56 28.82 -29.20 79.40
C HIS A 56 28.78 -29.22 77.87
N TYR A 57 28.12 -28.25 77.24
CA TYR A 57 27.96 -28.21 75.78
C TYR A 57 29.26 -27.86 75.04
N LEU A 58 30.15 -27.08 75.65
CA LEU A 58 31.51 -26.85 75.13
C LEU A 58 32.34 -28.13 75.13
N LYS A 59 32.33 -28.88 76.25
CA LYS A 59 33.02 -30.18 76.34
C LYS A 59 32.45 -31.19 75.34
N LEU A 60 31.13 -31.23 75.18
CA LEU A 60 30.46 -32.09 74.22
C LEU A 60 30.85 -31.75 72.78
N GLY A 61 30.79 -30.47 72.41
CA GLY A 61 31.18 -30.03 71.07
C GLY A 61 32.66 -30.26 70.77
N ASN A 62 33.55 -30.14 71.76
CA ASN A 62 34.97 -30.48 71.59
C ASN A 62 35.18 -31.97 71.26
N LYS A 63 34.40 -32.87 71.87
CA LYS A 63 34.43 -34.30 71.54
C LYS A 63 33.88 -34.57 70.13
N LEU A 64 32.77 -33.91 69.77
CA LEU A 64 32.16 -34.05 68.43
C LEU A 64 33.05 -33.52 67.31
N LEU A 65 33.80 -32.42 67.55
CA LEU A 65 34.75 -31.88 66.58
C LEU A 65 35.87 -32.86 66.18
N GLN A 66 36.19 -33.85 67.02
CA GLN A 66 37.17 -34.89 66.69
C GLN A 66 36.62 -35.95 65.73
N ARG A 67 35.29 -36.07 65.63
CA ARG A 67 34.59 -37.11 64.87
C ARG A 67 33.94 -36.57 63.59
N VAL A 68 33.83 -35.24 63.47
CA VAL A 68 33.20 -34.55 62.34
C VAL A 68 34.29 -33.94 61.44
N PRO A 69 34.10 -33.93 60.10
CA PRO A 69 35.02 -33.25 59.20
C PRO A 69 35.23 -31.79 59.61
N SER A 70 36.49 -31.42 59.85
CA SER A 70 36.86 -30.10 60.38
C SER A 70 36.48 -28.92 59.47
N ASN A 71 36.27 -29.16 58.17
CA ASN A 71 35.83 -28.14 57.20
C ASN A 71 34.31 -28.10 56.98
N SER A 72 33.53 -28.91 57.71
CA SER A 72 32.07 -28.89 57.57
C SER A 72 31.48 -27.58 58.10
N ILE A 73 30.37 -27.12 57.50
CA ILE A 73 29.66 -25.91 57.92
C ILE A 73 29.26 -25.99 59.40
N ALA A 74 28.85 -27.17 59.87
CA ALA A 74 28.46 -27.38 61.26
C ALA A 74 29.64 -27.29 62.23
N ALA A 75 30.82 -27.84 61.88
CA ALA A 75 32.04 -27.69 62.67
C ALA A 75 32.50 -26.23 62.72
N ILE A 76 32.51 -25.53 61.59
CA ILE A 76 32.86 -24.11 61.49
C ILE A 76 31.92 -23.27 62.37
N GLY A 77 30.61 -23.47 62.26
CA GLY A 77 29.61 -22.72 63.03
C GLY A 77 29.73 -22.95 64.55
N PHE A 78 30.08 -24.18 64.96
CA PHE A 78 30.39 -24.47 66.36
C PHE A 78 31.68 -23.78 66.83
N ILE A 79 32.76 -23.81 66.03
CA ILE A 79 34.03 -23.14 66.38
C ILE A 79 33.85 -21.63 66.49
N GLN A 80 33.07 -21.00 65.60
CA GLN A 80 32.70 -19.58 65.71
C GLN A 80 31.95 -19.30 67.02
N SER A 81 30.98 -20.14 67.37
CA SER A 81 30.18 -19.97 68.58
C SER A 81 31.02 -20.21 69.84
N ARG A 82 31.90 -21.22 69.84
CA ARG A 82 32.86 -21.47 70.92
C ARG A 82 33.79 -20.27 71.12
N ALA A 83 34.34 -19.71 70.04
CA ALA A 83 35.21 -18.53 70.11
C ALA A 83 34.49 -17.32 70.73
N ALA A 84 33.25 -17.07 70.30
CA ALA A 84 32.41 -15.99 70.84
C ALA A 84 32.11 -16.22 72.34
N THR A 85 31.71 -17.43 72.72
CA THR A 85 31.42 -17.79 74.10
C THR A 85 32.63 -17.70 75.02
N GLU A 86 33.78 -18.19 74.56
CA GLU A 86 35.04 -18.06 75.32
C GLU A 86 35.47 -16.58 75.44
N THR A 87 35.20 -15.75 74.42
CA THR A 87 35.44 -14.29 74.50
C THR A 87 34.54 -13.63 75.55
N ASN A 88 33.23 -13.96 75.56
CA ASN A 88 32.27 -13.45 76.55
C ASN A 88 32.65 -13.86 77.98
N ARG A 89 33.19 -15.06 78.15
CA ARG A 89 33.69 -15.58 79.44
C ARG A 89 35.09 -15.08 79.82
N LYS A 90 35.65 -14.12 79.07
CA LYS A 90 36.99 -13.55 79.27
C LYS A 90 38.15 -14.55 79.11
N ASN A 91 37.90 -15.69 78.48
CA ASN A 91 38.91 -16.71 78.15
C ASN A 91 39.58 -16.39 76.80
N TYR A 92 40.15 -15.18 76.68
CA TYR A 92 40.63 -14.61 75.42
C TYR A 92 41.71 -15.47 74.72
N ALA A 93 42.57 -16.14 75.49
CA ALA A 93 43.61 -17.02 74.93
C ALA A 93 43.02 -18.26 74.22
N ARG A 94 41.88 -18.78 74.68
CA ARG A 94 41.18 -19.90 74.03
C ARG A 94 40.44 -19.43 72.79
N ALA A 95 39.75 -18.29 72.90
CA ALA A 95 39.06 -17.67 71.78
C ALA A 95 40.01 -17.34 70.62
N LEU A 96 41.22 -16.85 70.89
CA LEU A 96 42.22 -16.59 69.86
C LEU A 96 42.66 -17.82 69.08
N LYS A 97 42.77 -18.99 69.72
CA LYS A 97 43.10 -20.23 69.00
C LYS A 97 42.05 -20.55 67.92
N ASP A 98 40.79 -20.34 68.26
CA ASP A 98 39.67 -20.55 67.35
C ASP A 98 39.61 -19.47 66.27
N PHE A 99 39.86 -18.20 66.60
CA PHE A 99 39.91 -17.13 65.61
C PHE A 99 41.08 -17.29 64.63
N HIS A 100 42.26 -17.74 65.07
CA HIS A 100 43.37 -18.09 64.17
C HIS A 100 43.04 -19.27 63.27
N TRP A 101 42.37 -20.29 63.82
CA TRP A 101 41.91 -21.42 63.03
C TRP A 101 40.90 -21.00 61.95
N LEU A 102 39.96 -20.10 62.29
CA LEU A 102 38.97 -19.54 61.36
C LEU A 102 39.63 -18.67 60.29
N ARG A 103 40.65 -17.88 60.66
CA ARG A 103 41.39 -17.02 59.71
C ARG A 103 42.15 -17.81 58.67
N ASN A 104 42.80 -18.89 59.08
CA ASN A 104 43.69 -19.67 58.21
C ASN A 104 42.93 -20.60 57.24
N ARG A 105 41.59 -20.61 57.30
CA ARG A 105 40.72 -21.45 56.46
C ARG A 105 39.68 -20.58 55.76
N LYS A 106 39.26 -20.95 54.55
CA LYS A 106 38.16 -20.28 53.83
C LYS A 106 36.80 -20.65 54.46
N THR A 107 36.52 -20.15 55.66
CA THR A 107 35.35 -20.54 56.45
C THR A 107 34.10 -19.69 56.19
N GLY A 108 34.17 -18.72 55.27
CA GLY A 108 33.08 -17.79 54.98
C GLY A 108 32.79 -16.77 56.10
N THR A 109 33.60 -16.73 57.16
CA THR A 109 33.50 -15.71 58.22
C THR A 109 33.85 -14.34 57.62
N GLU A 110 33.03 -13.32 57.88
CA GLU A 110 33.34 -11.95 57.46
C GLU A 110 34.70 -11.50 58.03
N PRO A 111 35.70 -11.15 57.19
CA PRO A 111 37.05 -10.84 57.66
C PRO A 111 37.09 -9.69 58.68
N LYS A 112 36.27 -8.66 58.48
CA LYS A 112 36.17 -7.50 59.39
C LYS A 112 35.80 -7.93 60.81
N THR A 113 34.74 -8.72 60.97
CA THR A 113 34.27 -9.14 62.30
C THR A 113 35.30 -10.04 62.96
N LEU A 114 35.92 -10.95 62.20
CA LEU A 114 36.99 -11.82 62.69
C LEU A 114 38.19 -11.01 63.22
N PHE A 115 38.71 -10.07 62.44
CA PHE A 115 39.84 -9.24 62.86
C PHE A 115 39.51 -8.32 64.05
N THR A 116 38.29 -7.79 64.10
CA THR A 116 37.81 -7.00 65.25
C THR A 116 37.80 -7.84 66.53
N GLN A 117 37.32 -9.09 66.47
CA GLN A 117 37.28 -9.98 67.63
C GLN A 117 38.67 -10.41 68.08
N MET A 118 39.59 -10.68 67.13
CA MET A 118 41.00 -10.94 67.43
C MET A 118 41.66 -9.75 68.11
N ALA A 119 41.43 -8.53 67.61
CA ALA A 119 41.96 -7.30 68.19
C ALA A 119 41.51 -7.13 69.65
N ARG A 120 40.21 -7.31 69.93
CA ARG A 120 39.65 -7.27 71.29
C ARG A 120 40.29 -8.31 72.22
N CYS A 121 40.52 -9.52 71.73
CA CYS A 121 41.15 -10.56 72.53
C CYS A 121 42.63 -10.25 72.83
N TYR A 122 43.37 -9.71 71.86
CA TYR A 122 44.77 -9.32 72.08
C TYR A 122 44.92 -8.13 73.03
N ASP A 123 44.00 -7.17 72.95
CA ASP A 123 43.95 -6.02 73.86
C ASP A 123 43.72 -6.49 75.30
N ALA A 124 42.72 -7.35 75.52
CA ALA A 124 42.41 -7.90 76.83
C ALA A 124 43.50 -8.82 77.41
N LEU A 125 44.41 -9.34 76.57
CA LEU A 125 45.58 -10.11 77.00
C LEU A 125 46.83 -9.23 77.22
N GLY A 126 46.72 -7.90 77.10
CA GLY A 126 47.83 -6.97 77.30
C GLY A 126 48.83 -6.93 76.14
N ASN A 127 48.43 -7.31 74.92
CA ASN A 127 49.27 -7.19 73.72
C ASN A 127 48.74 -6.10 72.77
N PRO A 128 49.00 -4.81 73.08
CA PRO A 128 48.44 -3.69 72.33
C PRO A 128 48.95 -3.60 70.89
N LYS A 129 50.18 -4.08 70.63
CA LYS A 129 50.77 -4.08 69.28
C LYS A 129 49.99 -4.99 68.33
N LEU A 130 49.67 -6.20 68.77
CA LEU A 130 48.84 -7.12 67.97
C LEU A 130 47.40 -6.64 67.90
N ALA A 131 46.85 -6.12 68.99
CA ALA A 131 45.50 -5.55 68.99
C ALA A 131 45.34 -4.45 67.93
N TYR A 132 46.28 -3.50 67.89
CA TYR A 132 46.32 -2.44 66.89
C TYR A 132 46.43 -2.99 65.47
N THR A 133 47.33 -3.95 65.24
CA THR A 133 47.55 -4.55 63.91
C THR A 133 46.28 -5.23 63.37
N TYR A 134 45.56 -5.95 64.23
CA TYR A 134 44.31 -6.60 63.84
C TYR A 134 43.16 -5.60 63.67
N MET A 135 43.12 -4.54 64.47
CA MET A 135 42.14 -3.47 64.29
C MET A 135 42.36 -2.73 62.96
N ASP A 136 43.61 -2.46 62.60
CA ASP A 136 43.98 -1.84 61.33
C ASP A 136 43.59 -2.72 60.13
N SER A 137 43.85 -4.03 60.24
CA SER A 137 43.39 -5.00 59.25
C SER A 137 41.87 -4.97 59.07
N ALA A 138 41.10 -4.88 60.16
CA ALA A 138 39.62 -4.80 60.09
C ALA A 138 39.13 -3.53 59.37
N ARG A 139 39.82 -2.41 59.56
CA ARG A 139 39.52 -1.14 58.88
C ARG A 139 39.78 -1.24 57.38
N MET A 140 40.95 -1.72 56.98
CA MET A 140 41.31 -1.91 55.57
C MET A 140 40.29 -2.77 54.80
N TRP A 141 39.74 -3.81 55.44
CA TRP A 141 38.67 -4.64 54.84
C TRP A 141 37.36 -3.89 54.67
N THR A 142 37.03 -2.96 55.58
CA THR A 142 35.83 -2.11 55.47
C THR A 142 35.96 -1.17 54.28
N ASP A 143 37.12 -0.53 54.13
CA ASP A 143 37.37 0.41 53.03
C ASP A 143 37.37 -0.30 51.67
N THR A 144 37.97 -1.49 51.60
CA THR A 144 38.00 -2.30 50.37
C THR A 144 36.58 -2.75 49.96
N LEU A 145 35.74 -3.17 50.92
CA LEU A 145 34.38 -3.59 50.64
C LEU A 145 33.50 -2.40 50.19
N ALA A 146 33.67 -1.24 50.80
CA ALA A 146 32.99 -0.01 50.39
C ALA A 146 33.37 0.39 48.96
N GLN A 147 34.67 0.31 48.62
CA GLN A 147 35.15 0.60 47.27
C GLN A 147 34.57 -0.38 46.24
N HIS A 148 34.50 -1.66 46.55
CA HIS A 148 33.90 -2.67 45.67
C HIS A 148 32.41 -2.39 45.43
N ASN A 149 31.64 -2.14 46.49
CA ASN A 149 30.20 -1.85 46.39
C ASN A 149 29.95 -0.57 45.57
N LEU A 150 30.74 0.48 45.80
CA LEU A 150 30.63 1.71 45.03
C LEU A 150 30.96 1.47 43.55
N THR A 151 32.02 0.72 43.25
CA THR A 151 32.41 0.38 41.87
C THR A 151 31.32 -0.42 41.16
N GLN A 152 30.70 -1.37 41.87
CA GLN A 152 29.59 -2.14 41.32
C GLN A 152 28.35 -1.27 41.04
N GLN A 153 27.97 -0.40 41.98
CA GLN A 153 26.85 0.53 41.77
C GLN A 153 27.11 1.48 40.61
N MET A 154 28.33 1.98 40.45
CA MET A 154 28.72 2.81 39.31
C MET A 154 28.67 2.05 37.99
N ALA A 155 29.12 0.79 37.97
CA ALA A 155 29.02 -0.06 36.78
C ALA A 155 27.57 -0.32 36.39
N GLU A 156 26.71 -0.66 37.36
CA GLU A 156 25.26 -0.84 37.15
C GLU A 156 24.61 0.47 36.66
N PHE A 157 24.97 1.61 37.24
CA PHE A 157 24.47 2.92 36.83
C PHE A 157 24.90 3.27 35.40
N ASN A 158 26.17 3.07 35.05
CA ASN A 158 26.69 3.33 33.70
C ASN A 158 25.99 2.48 32.64
N VAL A 159 25.79 1.18 32.93
CA VAL A 159 25.04 0.29 32.04
C VAL A 159 23.61 0.79 31.87
N LYS A 160 22.93 1.16 32.97
CA LYS A 160 21.56 1.68 32.91
C LYS A 160 21.48 2.98 32.11
N TYR A 161 22.40 3.90 32.33
CA TYR A 161 22.46 5.19 31.63
C TYR A 161 22.65 4.99 30.12
N HIS A 162 23.65 4.19 29.71
CA HIS A 162 23.87 3.90 28.30
C HIS A 162 22.73 3.13 27.65
N THR A 163 22.05 2.25 28.38
CA THR A 163 20.83 1.59 27.90
C THR A 163 19.72 2.60 27.66
N GLN A 164 19.51 3.55 28.58
CA GLN A 164 18.50 4.61 28.41
C GLN A 164 18.81 5.52 27.22
N GLU A 165 20.07 5.91 27.01
CA GLU A 165 20.47 6.70 25.83
C GLU A 165 20.13 5.94 24.53
N LYS A 166 20.47 4.65 24.45
CA LYS A 166 20.17 3.82 23.28
C LYS A 166 18.67 3.59 23.08
N GLU A 167 17.90 3.38 24.15
CA GLU A 167 16.45 3.24 24.06
C GLU A 167 15.80 4.51 23.52
N LEU A 168 16.28 5.69 23.92
CA LEU A 168 15.79 6.97 23.42
C LEU A 168 16.17 7.19 21.95
N GLU A 169 17.40 6.84 21.55
CA GLU A 169 17.84 6.89 20.16
C GLU A 169 17.04 5.93 19.27
N ILE A 170 16.82 4.69 19.72
CA ILE A 170 15.98 3.71 19.02
C ILE A 170 14.55 4.23 18.87
N ALA A 171 13.96 4.78 19.93
CA ALA A 171 12.61 5.35 19.87
C ALA A 171 12.53 6.50 18.87
N HIS A 172 13.54 7.36 18.82
CA HIS A 172 13.62 8.45 17.85
C HIS A 172 13.73 7.94 16.41
N LEU A 173 14.65 7.00 16.14
CA LEU A 173 14.81 6.39 14.82
C LEU A 173 13.55 5.63 14.37
N GLN A 174 12.88 4.94 15.29
CA GLN A 174 11.60 4.27 15.00
C GLN A 174 10.51 5.28 14.64
N GLN A 175 10.47 6.42 15.33
CA GLN A 175 9.53 7.50 15.01
C GLN A 175 9.79 8.08 13.61
N GLU A 176 11.05 8.38 13.26
CA GLU A 176 11.39 8.86 11.92
C GLU A 176 11.03 7.83 10.84
N GLN A 177 11.27 6.54 11.10
CA GLN A 177 10.87 5.47 10.18
C GLN A 177 9.35 5.40 9.99
N LEU A 178 8.56 5.51 11.07
CA LEU A 178 7.10 5.53 11.00
C LEU A 178 6.59 6.74 10.23
N GLU A 179 7.18 7.92 10.45
CA GLU A 179 6.83 9.13 9.70
C GLU A 179 7.14 8.98 8.21
N HIS A 180 8.30 8.42 7.87
CA HIS A 180 8.68 8.14 6.49
C HIS A 180 7.76 7.09 5.83
N GLN A 181 7.40 6.02 6.53
CA GLN A 181 6.45 5.02 6.05
C GLN A 181 5.06 5.61 5.85
N ALA A 182 4.59 6.45 6.78
CA ALA A 182 3.31 7.13 6.69
C ALA A 182 3.30 8.12 5.52
N PHE A 183 4.39 8.85 5.27
CA PHE A 183 4.53 9.73 4.12
C PHE A 183 4.45 8.95 2.80
N LEU A 184 5.20 7.85 2.67
CA LEU A 184 5.15 6.99 1.47
C LEU A 184 3.76 6.40 1.23
N LEU A 185 3.08 5.92 2.28
CA LEU A 185 1.72 5.41 2.17
C LEU A 185 0.77 6.50 1.67
N LYS A 186 0.79 7.69 2.28
CA LYS A 186 -0.03 8.84 1.84
C LYS A 186 0.25 9.21 0.39
N ALA A 187 1.53 9.25 -0.01
CA ALA A 187 1.93 9.53 -1.39
C ALA A 187 1.42 8.47 -2.38
N SER A 188 1.53 7.17 -2.03
CA SER A 188 1.03 6.08 -2.87
C SER A 188 -0.49 6.13 -3.05
N ILE A 189 -1.25 6.47 -2.01
CA ILE A 189 -2.71 6.62 -2.07
C ILE A 189 -3.07 7.81 -2.96
N ALA A 190 -2.36 8.94 -2.82
CA ALA A 190 -2.60 10.12 -3.66
C ALA A 190 -2.32 9.82 -5.14
N VAL A 191 -1.22 9.14 -5.45
CA VAL A 191 -0.89 8.73 -6.84
C VAL A 191 -1.93 7.74 -7.37
N ALA A 192 -2.35 6.76 -6.58
CA ALA A 192 -3.39 5.81 -6.96
C ALA A 192 -4.71 6.52 -7.30
N LEU A 193 -5.16 7.46 -6.45
CA LEU A 193 -6.38 8.24 -6.69
C LEU A 193 -6.27 9.11 -7.95
N LEU A 194 -5.15 9.82 -8.15
CA LEU A 194 -4.92 10.63 -9.35
C LEU A 194 -4.90 9.77 -10.62
N SER A 195 -4.23 8.62 -10.59
CA SER A 195 -4.19 7.70 -11.71
C SER A 195 -5.58 7.11 -12.03
N GLY A 196 -6.37 6.80 -11.02
CA GLY A 196 -7.74 6.32 -11.16
C GLY A 196 -8.66 7.38 -11.79
N LEU A 197 -8.58 8.63 -11.32
CA LEU A 197 -9.30 9.76 -11.90
C LEU A 197 -8.88 10.00 -13.35
N ALA A 198 -7.57 9.97 -13.65
CA ALA A 198 -7.06 10.11 -15.01
C ALA A 198 -7.58 8.99 -15.93
N LEU A 199 -7.62 7.74 -15.45
CA LEU A 199 -8.14 6.60 -16.20
C LEU A 199 -9.63 6.74 -16.48
N ILE A 200 -10.45 7.11 -15.49
CA ILE A 200 -11.89 7.35 -15.67
C ILE A 200 -12.12 8.47 -16.68
N THR A 201 -11.36 9.55 -16.59
CA THR A 201 -11.44 10.68 -17.52
C THR A 201 -11.07 10.25 -18.94
N LEU A 202 -10.02 9.45 -19.10
CA LEU A 202 -9.60 8.92 -20.40
C LEU A 202 -10.67 7.99 -21.02
N LEU A 203 -11.24 7.09 -20.21
CA LEU A 203 -12.29 6.17 -20.66
C LEU A 203 -13.56 6.91 -21.07
N THR A 204 -13.99 7.90 -20.29
CA THR A 204 -15.17 8.71 -20.62
C THR A 204 -14.96 9.54 -21.89
N LEU A 205 -13.77 10.12 -22.09
CA LEU A 205 -13.43 10.83 -23.33
C LEU A 205 -13.41 9.87 -24.55
N ARG A 206 -12.83 8.68 -24.41
CA ARG A 206 -12.84 7.67 -25.49
C ARG A 206 -14.25 7.20 -25.81
N HIS A 207 -15.10 6.98 -24.80
CA HIS A 207 -16.50 6.63 -25.01
C HIS A 207 -17.27 7.74 -25.71
N LYS A 208 -17.12 8.99 -25.25
CA LYS A 208 -17.76 10.15 -25.89
C LYS A 208 -17.32 10.31 -27.34
N LYS A 209 -16.02 10.13 -27.63
CA LYS A 209 -15.48 10.20 -28.99
C LYS A 209 -16.11 9.13 -29.90
N ARG A 210 -16.17 7.87 -29.45
CA ARG A 210 -16.80 6.78 -30.22
C ARG A 210 -18.29 7.04 -30.49
N ILE A 211 -19.02 7.58 -29.51
CA ILE A 211 -20.44 7.93 -29.69
C ILE A 211 -20.59 9.07 -30.70
N ALA A 212 -19.73 10.08 -30.63
CA ALA A 212 -19.73 11.20 -31.59
C ALA A 212 -19.41 10.72 -33.01
N GLU A 213 -18.40 9.86 -33.18
CA GLU A 213 -18.04 9.26 -34.47
C GLU A 213 -19.20 8.47 -35.08
N LYS A 214 -19.85 7.58 -34.30
CA LYS A 214 -21.05 6.86 -34.75
C LYS A 214 -22.19 7.78 -35.12
N LYS A 215 -22.40 8.87 -34.37
CA LYS A 215 -23.44 9.85 -34.68
C LYS A 215 -23.17 10.58 -35.99
N ILE A 216 -21.91 10.94 -36.25
CA ILE A 216 -21.49 11.55 -37.52
C ILE A 216 -21.71 10.56 -38.68
N GLU A 217 -21.37 9.29 -38.50
CA GLU A 217 -21.58 8.25 -39.52
C GLU A 217 -23.06 8.05 -39.84
N LEU A 218 -23.92 7.97 -38.83
CA LEU A 218 -25.37 7.89 -39.01
C LEU A 218 -25.94 9.10 -39.75
N LEU A 219 -25.50 10.32 -39.38
CA LEU A 219 -25.93 11.54 -40.07
C LEU A 219 -25.48 11.57 -41.53
N LYS A 220 -24.30 11.03 -41.84
CA LYS A 220 -23.84 10.89 -43.24
C LYS A 220 -24.71 9.91 -44.01
N GLN A 221 -25.01 8.74 -43.45
CA GLN A 221 -25.89 7.75 -44.08
C GLN A 221 -27.30 8.32 -44.31
N GLU A 222 -27.85 9.04 -43.32
CA GLU A 222 -29.15 9.70 -43.46
C GLU A 222 -29.13 10.77 -44.57
N ASN A 223 -28.05 11.54 -44.67
CA ASN A 223 -27.90 12.54 -45.73
C ASN A 223 -27.73 11.90 -47.12
N GLU A 224 -27.00 10.79 -47.23
CA GLU A 224 -26.85 10.01 -48.47
C GLU A 224 -28.19 9.42 -48.91
N LEU A 225 -28.95 8.83 -47.99
CA LEU A 225 -30.30 8.32 -48.25
C LEU A 225 -31.25 9.43 -48.69
N ASN A 226 -31.23 10.59 -48.02
CA ASN A 226 -32.04 11.73 -48.42
C ASN A 226 -31.65 12.26 -49.80
N SER A 227 -30.36 12.28 -50.12
CA SER A 227 -29.87 12.70 -51.44
C SER A 227 -30.29 11.72 -52.54
N ALA A 228 -30.16 10.42 -52.30
CA ALA A 228 -30.62 9.37 -53.21
C ALA A 228 -32.14 9.43 -53.42
N ARG A 229 -32.90 9.67 -52.35
CA ARG A 229 -34.36 9.84 -52.42
C ARG A 229 -34.75 11.03 -53.29
N ARG A 230 -34.12 12.20 -53.07
CA ARG A 230 -34.36 13.39 -53.90
C ARG A 230 -33.99 13.16 -55.37
N TYR A 231 -32.92 12.40 -55.62
CA TYR A 231 -32.54 12.02 -56.98
C TYR A 231 -33.61 11.14 -57.64
N ILE A 232 -34.15 10.14 -56.93
CA ILE A 232 -35.25 9.30 -57.42
C ILE A 232 -36.50 10.15 -57.67
N GLU A 233 -36.87 11.03 -56.74
CA GLU A 233 -38.01 11.94 -56.91
C GLU A 233 -37.85 12.82 -58.15
N GLY A 234 -36.64 13.35 -58.42
CA GLY A 234 -36.35 14.08 -59.66
C GLY A 234 -36.47 13.22 -60.91
N LEU A 235 -35.97 11.99 -60.89
CA LEU A 235 -36.10 11.05 -62.02
C LEU A 235 -37.56 10.66 -62.30
N GLU A 236 -38.37 10.50 -61.25
CA GLU A 236 -39.80 10.23 -61.38
C GLU A 236 -40.56 11.44 -61.97
N GLU A 237 -40.19 12.66 -61.60
CA GLU A 237 -40.74 13.89 -62.21
C GLU A 237 -40.40 13.98 -63.70
N GLU A 238 -39.16 13.68 -64.10
CA GLU A 238 -38.76 13.61 -65.52
C GLU A 238 -39.52 12.53 -66.28
N CYS A 239 -39.61 11.31 -65.72
CA CYS A 239 -40.40 10.24 -66.32
C CYS A 239 -41.87 10.65 -66.52
N LYS A 240 -42.46 11.35 -65.55
CA LYS A 240 -43.84 11.86 -65.65
C LYS A 240 -43.98 12.94 -66.70
N TYR A 241 -43.00 13.85 -66.79
CA TYR A 241 -42.94 14.85 -67.85
C TYR A 241 -42.87 14.19 -69.23
N PHE A 242 -41.98 13.22 -69.43
CA PHE A 242 -41.88 12.48 -70.69
C PHE A 242 -43.15 11.69 -71.03
N ALA A 243 -43.76 11.01 -70.07
CA ALA A 243 -45.01 10.29 -70.29
C ALA A 243 -46.12 11.25 -70.75
N LYS A 244 -46.17 12.46 -70.19
CA LYS A 244 -47.11 13.50 -70.59
C LYS A 244 -46.82 14.01 -72.01
N GLU A 245 -45.57 14.35 -72.32
CA GLU A 245 -45.19 14.88 -73.64
C GLU A 245 -45.44 13.83 -74.75
N LEU A 246 -45.13 12.56 -74.48
CA LEU A 246 -45.38 11.45 -75.38
C LEU A 246 -46.89 11.23 -75.60
N HIS A 247 -47.69 11.30 -74.52
CA HIS A 247 -49.14 11.15 -74.58
C HIS A 247 -49.80 12.32 -75.34
N ASP A 248 -49.45 13.55 -74.99
CA ASP A 248 -50.08 14.75 -75.55
C ASP A 248 -49.65 15.01 -77.01
N GLY A 249 -48.40 14.69 -77.36
CA GLY A 249 -47.90 14.77 -78.73
C GLY A 249 -48.23 13.53 -79.56
N ILE A 250 -47.54 12.41 -79.31
CA ILE A 250 -47.55 11.23 -80.20
C ILE A 250 -48.88 10.48 -80.17
N ALA A 251 -49.45 10.25 -78.98
CA ALA A 251 -50.68 9.45 -78.88
C ALA A 251 -51.89 10.19 -79.48
N ASN A 252 -52.00 11.51 -79.28
CA ASN A 252 -53.03 12.34 -79.93
C ASN A 252 -52.85 12.38 -81.45
N ASP A 253 -51.62 12.53 -81.95
CA ASP A 253 -51.34 12.50 -83.38
C ASP A 253 -51.69 11.14 -84.02
N LEU A 254 -51.36 10.04 -83.34
CA LEU A 254 -51.72 8.68 -83.75
C LEU A 254 -53.24 8.47 -83.78
N LEU A 255 -53.96 8.97 -82.77
CA LEU A 255 -55.42 8.90 -82.74
C LEU A 255 -56.04 9.70 -83.89
N GLY A 256 -55.53 10.92 -84.15
CA GLY A 256 -55.97 11.74 -85.28
C GLY A 256 -55.72 11.06 -86.63
N LEU A 257 -54.60 10.32 -86.74
CA LEU A 257 -54.27 9.52 -87.91
C LEU A 257 -55.21 8.32 -88.06
N GLN A 258 -55.48 7.57 -86.99
CA GLN A 258 -56.42 6.45 -86.97
C GLN A 258 -57.84 6.89 -87.38
N MET A 259 -58.38 7.94 -86.76
CA MET A 259 -59.73 8.44 -87.07
C MET A 259 -59.86 8.83 -88.54
N LYS A 260 -58.82 9.43 -89.13
CA LYS A 260 -58.78 9.81 -90.55
C LYS A 260 -58.67 8.62 -91.49
N ILE A 261 -57.90 7.58 -91.13
CA ILE A 261 -57.89 6.31 -91.89
C ILE A 261 -59.28 5.68 -91.89
N GLU A 262 -59.93 5.61 -90.73
CA GLU A 262 -61.27 5.01 -90.57
C GLU A 262 -62.37 5.78 -91.33
N THR A 263 -62.26 7.12 -91.43
CA THR A 263 -63.19 7.94 -92.24
C THR A 263 -62.87 7.99 -93.75
N SER A 264 -61.65 7.62 -94.16
CA SER A 264 -61.21 7.65 -95.57
C SER A 264 -61.35 6.30 -96.30
N ALA A 265 -62.10 5.35 -95.73
CA ALA A 265 -62.35 4.02 -96.30
C ALA A 265 -63.09 3.99 -97.66
N SER A 266 -63.30 5.14 -98.30
CA SER A 266 -63.85 5.26 -99.65
C SER A 266 -62.89 6.07 -100.55
N LYS A 267 -62.10 5.34 -101.35
CA LYS A 267 -61.39 5.73 -102.60
C LYS A 267 -60.63 7.07 -102.60
N GLY A 268 -59.29 7.01 -102.55
CA GLY A 268 -58.41 7.94 -103.29
C GLY A 268 -57.52 8.92 -102.53
N ASN A 269 -57.33 8.82 -101.21
CA ASN A 269 -56.56 9.81 -100.41
C ASN A 269 -55.20 9.32 -99.90
N GLU A 270 -54.42 8.60 -100.72
CA GLU A 270 -53.06 8.16 -100.36
C GLU A 270 -52.11 9.33 -100.04
N GLN A 271 -52.22 10.45 -100.77
CA GLN A 271 -51.42 11.66 -100.49
C GLN A 271 -51.74 12.31 -99.13
N GLU A 272 -53.00 12.37 -98.71
CA GLU A 272 -53.36 12.94 -97.40
C GLU A 272 -52.87 12.05 -96.27
N LEU A 273 -53.02 10.73 -96.40
CA LEU A 273 -52.51 9.78 -95.42
C LEU A 273 -50.97 9.86 -95.30
N ALA A 274 -50.26 9.93 -96.43
CA ALA A 274 -48.82 10.15 -96.46
C ALA A 274 -48.41 11.47 -95.78
N SER A 275 -49.22 12.53 -95.94
CA SER A 275 -48.97 13.82 -95.28
C SER A 275 -49.15 13.76 -93.76
N LEU A 276 -50.12 12.98 -93.26
CA LEU A 276 -50.36 12.78 -91.82
C LEU A 276 -49.29 11.90 -91.18
N VAL A 277 -48.90 10.81 -91.85
CA VAL A 277 -47.75 9.99 -91.43
C VAL A 277 -46.48 10.85 -91.39
N SER A 278 -46.29 11.75 -92.36
CA SER A 278 -45.17 12.70 -92.37
C SER A 278 -45.23 13.68 -91.20
N LYS A 279 -46.42 14.20 -90.84
CA LYS A 279 -46.61 15.06 -89.66
C LYS A 279 -46.32 14.34 -88.36
N LEU A 280 -46.86 13.14 -88.16
CA LEU A 280 -46.57 12.30 -87.00
C LEU A 280 -45.07 11.99 -86.91
N ARG A 281 -44.43 11.62 -88.03
CA ARG A 281 -42.98 11.39 -88.09
C ARG A 281 -42.21 12.64 -87.68
N ASN A 282 -42.64 13.82 -88.13
CA ASN A 282 -42.01 15.08 -87.75
C ASN A 282 -42.25 15.42 -86.27
N ASN A 283 -43.42 15.13 -85.69
CA ASN A 283 -43.71 15.35 -84.27
C ASN A 283 -42.92 14.38 -83.38
N VAL A 284 -42.85 13.10 -83.74
CA VAL A 284 -41.95 12.11 -83.08
C VAL A 284 -40.49 12.58 -83.18
N ARG A 285 -40.08 13.09 -84.34
CA ARG A 285 -38.72 13.61 -84.55
C ARG A 285 -38.49 14.87 -83.70
N ASN A 286 -39.44 15.79 -83.60
CA ASN A 286 -39.35 17.00 -82.79
C ASN A 286 -39.27 16.68 -81.31
N ILE A 287 -40.10 15.75 -80.81
CA ILE A 287 -40.02 15.24 -79.44
C ILE A 287 -38.66 14.57 -79.24
N SER A 288 -38.19 13.74 -80.17
CA SER A 288 -36.83 13.17 -80.10
C SER A 288 -35.73 14.24 -80.09
N HIS A 289 -35.86 15.34 -80.86
CA HIS A 289 -34.94 16.48 -80.85
C HIS A 289 -34.97 17.22 -79.50
N GLU A 290 -36.16 17.38 -78.91
CA GLU A 290 -36.36 17.95 -77.58
C GLU A 290 -35.91 17.02 -76.46
N LEU A 291 -35.78 15.71 -76.71
CA LEU A 291 -35.28 14.69 -75.78
C LEU A 291 -33.80 14.36 -75.95
N MET A 292 -33.22 14.61 -77.14
CA MET A 292 -31.80 14.46 -77.46
C MET A 292 -31.50 15.18 -78.79
N PRO A 293 -30.88 16.37 -78.77
CA PRO A 293 -30.54 17.10 -79.97
C PRO A 293 -29.48 16.31 -80.77
N PRO A 294 -29.70 15.98 -82.06
CA PRO A 294 -28.76 15.24 -82.88
C PRO A 294 -27.48 16.02 -83.18
N GLU A 295 -27.46 17.33 -82.89
CA GLU A 295 -26.26 18.14 -82.92
C GLU A 295 -25.12 17.55 -82.05
N PHE A 296 -25.45 16.81 -80.99
CA PHE A 296 -24.47 16.12 -80.13
C PHE A 296 -23.70 14.99 -80.81
N GLU A 297 -24.15 14.48 -81.97
CA GLU A 297 -23.40 13.47 -82.73
C GLU A 297 -22.21 14.07 -83.51
N HIS A 298 -22.24 15.38 -83.78
CA HIS A 298 -21.33 16.01 -84.73
C HIS A 298 -20.69 17.33 -84.25
N LEU A 299 -21.20 17.93 -83.17
CA LEU A 299 -20.71 19.20 -82.64
C LEU A 299 -20.21 19.04 -81.21
N SER A 300 -19.15 19.78 -80.87
CA SER A 300 -18.68 19.87 -79.49
C SER A 300 -19.59 20.77 -78.65
N LEU A 301 -19.63 20.56 -77.34
CA LEU A 301 -20.47 21.34 -76.39
C LEU A 301 -20.39 22.86 -76.60
N ASP A 302 -19.19 23.43 -76.75
CA ASP A 302 -19.01 24.87 -76.96
C ASP A 302 -19.74 25.38 -78.21
N GLN A 303 -19.71 24.59 -79.30
CA GLN A 303 -20.38 24.95 -80.55
C GLN A 303 -21.90 24.88 -80.41
N ILE A 304 -22.40 23.95 -79.60
CA ILE A 304 -23.82 23.80 -79.34
C ILE A 304 -24.33 24.95 -78.45
N LEU A 305 -23.58 25.31 -77.40
CA LEU A 305 -23.92 26.41 -76.49
C LEU A 305 -23.85 27.78 -77.17
N ASP A 306 -22.86 28.01 -78.03
CA ASP A 306 -22.74 29.24 -78.82
C ASP A 306 -23.94 29.42 -79.75
N ARG A 307 -24.33 28.35 -80.45
CA ARG A 307 -25.54 28.34 -81.30
C ARG A 307 -26.81 28.52 -80.49
N TYR A 308 -26.89 27.92 -79.31
CA TYR A 308 -28.04 28.06 -78.43
C TYR A 308 -28.20 29.50 -77.94
N ALA A 309 -27.11 30.16 -77.51
CA ALA A 309 -27.10 31.56 -77.09
C ALA A 309 -27.55 32.51 -78.23
N ALA A 310 -27.04 32.30 -79.45
CA ALA A 310 -27.46 33.06 -80.62
C ALA A 310 -28.97 32.89 -80.91
N LYS A 311 -29.47 31.66 -80.86
CA LYS A 311 -30.89 31.36 -81.09
C LYS A 311 -31.79 31.89 -79.98
N LEU A 312 -31.34 31.86 -78.73
CA LEU A 312 -32.07 32.42 -77.60
C LEU A 312 -32.18 33.94 -77.72
N THR A 313 -31.11 34.59 -78.18
CA THR A 313 -31.10 36.03 -78.50
C THR A 313 -32.10 36.36 -79.61
N GLU A 314 -32.11 35.59 -80.70
CA GLU A 314 -33.06 35.79 -81.80
C GLU A 314 -34.52 35.63 -81.36
N ASN A 315 -34.81 34.62 -80.55
CA ASN A 315 -36.19 34.28 -80.17
C ASN A 315 -36.77 35.16 -79.06
N THR A 316 -35.95 35.64 -78.13
CA THR A 316 -36.41 36.38 -76.94
C THR A 316 -36.17 37.89 -77.03
N GLY A 317 -35.25 38.32 -77.90
CA GLY A 317 -34.76 39.70 -77.98
C GLY A 317 -33.84 40.11 -76.83
N ILE A 318 -33.52 39.20 -75.90
CA ILE A 318 -32.57 39.41 -74.81
C ILE A 318 -31.16 39.11 -75.35
N GLU A 319 -30.21 40.02 -75.13
CA GLU A 319 -28.82 39.80 -75.56
C GLU A 319 -28.16 38.69 -74.72
N VAL A 320 -27.86 37.54 -75.34
CA VAL A 320 -27.23 36.39 -74.69
C VAL A 320 -25.91 36.09 -75.41
N SER A 321 -24.78 36.22 -74.69
CA SER A 321 -23.45 35.91 -75.21
C SER A 321 -22.84 34.69 -74.50
N TYR A 322 -22.32 33.76 -75.29
CA TYR A 322 -21.55 32.62 -74.79
C TYR A 322 -20.05 32.92 -74.85
N HIS A 323 -19.32 32.57 -73.78
CA HIS A 323 -17.87 32.74 -73.70
C HIS A 323 -17.20 31.39 -73.38
N PRO A 324 -16.45 30.79 -74.33
CA PRO A 324 -15.78 29.51 -74.11
C PRO A 324 -14.58 29.67 -73.17
N THR A 325 -14.18 28.57 -72.53
CA THR A 325 -12.99 28.52 -71.67
C THR A 325 -11.70 28.47 -72.49
N GLU A 326 -10.62 29.07 -71.97
CA GLU A 326 -9.30 28.97 -72.58
C GLU A 326 -8.87 27.49 -72.69
N ASN A 327 -8.32 27.09 -73.84
CA ASN A 327 -7.92 25.72 -74.21
C ASN A 327 -9.03 24.70 -74.57
N ASN A 328 -10.28 25.12 -74.83
CA ASN A 328 -11.36 24.20 -75.30
C ASN A 328 -11.51 22.95 -74.41
N ALA A 329 -11.51 23.12 -73.08
CA ALA A 329 -11.55 22.02 -72.13
C ALA A 329 -12.76 21.08 -72.34
N SER A 330 -13.86 21.60 -72.86
CA SER A 330 -15.10 20.88 -73.18
C SER A 330 -14.95 19.80 -74.27
N ARG A 331 -13.93 19.86 -75.13
CA ARG A 331 -13.69 18.84 -76.18
C ARG A 331 -13.35 17.45 -75.62
N HIS A 332 -12.93 17.38 -74.36
CA HIS A 332 -12.55 16.13 -73.70
C HIS A 332 -13.68 15.53 -72.87
N LEU A 333 -14.86 16.17 -72.83
CA LEU A 333 -16.01 15.66 -72.09
C LEU A 333 -16.64 14.48 -72.84
N PRO A 334 -17.01 13.39 -72.15
CA PRO A 334 -17.88 12.37 -72.72
C PRO A 334 -19.19 13.00 -73.21
N ASN A 335 -19.72 12.51 -74.34
CA ASN A 335 -20.94 13.06 -74.96
C ASN A 335 -22.13 13.08 -73.99
N GLU A 336 -22.28 12.06 -73.13
CA GLU A 336 -23.31 12.03 -72.08
C GLU A 336 -23.16 13.20 -71.11
N THR A 337 -21.95 13.49 -70.62
CA THR A 337 -21.69 14.61 -69.71
C THR A 337 -21.91 15.96 -70.39
N ALA A 338 -21.50 16.10 -71.65
CA ALA A 338 -21.72 17.30 -72.44
C ALA A 338 -23.22 17.57 -72.64
N TYR A 339 -24.00 16.52 -72.85
CA TYR A 339 -25.44 16.58 -73.03
C TYR A 339 -26.16 17.05 -71.75
N GLU A 340 -25.82 16.48 -70.60
CA GLU A 340 -26.39 16.91 -69.31
C GLU A 340 -26.07 18.37 -68.99
N LEU A 341 -24.83 18.81 -69.24
CA LEU A 341 -24.45 20.22 -69.05
C LEU A 341 -25.25 21.16 -69.93
N TYR A 342 -25.50 20.79 -71.18
CA TYR A 342 -26.35 21.55 -72.07
C TYR A 342 -27.79 21.63 -71.56
N ARG A 343 -28.35 20.53 -71.04
CA ARG A 343 -29.68 20.53 -70.43
C ARG A 343 -29.78 21.44 -69.21
N ILE A 344 -28.78 21.40 -68.35
CA ILE A 344 -28.69 22.30 -67.19
C ILE A 344 -28.69 23.76 -67.66
N VAL A 345 -27.86 24.11 -68.65
CA VAL A 345 -27.83 25.48 -69.19
C VAL A 345 -29.18 25.87 -69.77
N GLN A 346 -29.79 25.01 -70.59
CA GLN A 346 -31.07 25.26 -71.22
C GLN A 346 -32.17 25.53 -70.18
N GLU A 347 -32.29 24.70 -69.14
CA GLU A 347 -33.29 24.88 -68.09
C GLU A 347 -33.04 26.09 -67.22
N LEU A 348 -31.78 26.35 -66.85
CA LEU A 348 -31.41 27.57 -66.12
C LEU A 348 -31.79 28.82 -66.92
N THR A 349 -31.43 28.87 -68.20
CA THR A 349 -31.74 30.03 -69.05
C THR A 349 -33.23 30.15 -69.32
N MET A 350 -33.96 29.05 -69.48
CA MET A 350 -35.42 29.08 -69.65
C MET A 350 -36.12 29.60 -68.38
N ASN A 351 -35.63 29.23 -67.20
CA ASN A 351 -36.12 29.75 -65.92
C ASN A 351 -35.78 31.23 -65.69
N ILE A 352 -34.70 31.74 -66.31
CA ILE A 352 -34.33 33.16 -66.26
C ILE A 352 -35.19 33.99 -67.22
N VAL A 353 -35.52 33.44 -68.40
CA VAL A 353 -36.31 34.11 -69.44
C VAL A 353 -37.81 34.14 -69.11
N LYS A 354 -38.32 33.10 -68.44
CA LYS A 354 -39.68 33.08 -67.87
C LYS A 354 -39.81 34.08 -66.73
#